data_AF-A0A9E5NYH3-F1
#
_entry.id   AF-A0A9E5NYH3-F1
#
_cell.length_a   1.000
_cell.length_b   1.000
_cell.length_c   1.000
_cell.angle_alpha   90.00
_cell.angle_beta   90.00
_cell.angle_gamma   90.00
#
_symmetry.space_group_name_H-M   'P 1'
#
loop_
_entity.id
_entity.type
_entity.pdbx_description
1 polymer ?
#
loop_
_entity_poly.entity_id
_entity_poly.type
_entity_poly.pdbx_seq_one_letter_code
_entity_poly.pdbx_strand_id
1 'polypeptide(L)'
;MPIEPLGQEEIRNWLTRRELFASLRRLRRCRNGHFSCSTHTDGPCFEVLHDRFRAMAMDRANELVACGADRAKLWNSIYRNFPVLAPATVDSIVEEAFGSGIPTPEH
;
A
#
# COMPACT_ATOMS: atom_id res chain seq x y z
N MET A 1 -25.95 -8.14 19.57
CA MET A 1 -25.53 -6.81 19.09
C MET A 1 -25.72 -6.79 17.57
N PRO A 2 -26.38 -5.79 16.98
CA PRO A 2 -26.37 -5.64 15.52
C PRO A 2 -24.93 -5.37 15.06
N ILE A 3 -24.49 -6.04 14.01
CA ILE A 3 -23.21 -5.76 13.37
C ILE A 3 -23.40 -4.47 12.59
N GLU A 4 -22.77 -3.38 13.01
CA GLU A 4 -22.72 -2.16 12.22
C GLU A 4 -22.04 -2.47 10.88
N PRO A 5 -22.60 -2.03 9.74
CA PRO A 5 -21.94 -2.19 8.46
C PRO A 5 -20.62 -1.43 8.49
N LEU A 6 -19.52 -2.13 8.19
CA LEU A 6 -18.20 -1.52 8.06
C LEU A 6 -18.28 -0.33 7.10
N GLY A 7 -17.65 0.79 7.47
CA GLY A 7 -17.49 1.92 6.57
C GLY A 7 -16.76 1.50 5.30
N GLN A 8 -17.05 2.14 4.16
CA GLN A 8 -16.42 1.81 2.88
C GLN A 8 -14.87 1.85 2.96
N GLU A 9 -14.33 2.76 3.77
CA GLU A 9 -12.89 2.85 4.04
C GLU A 9 -12.36 1.64 4.82
N GLU A 10 -13.10 1.12 5.79
CA GLU A 10 -12.72 -0.06 6.56
C GLU A 10 -12.75 -1.32 5.68
N ILE A 11 -13.73 -1.43 4.79
CA ILE A 11 -13.82 -2.51 3.80
C ILE A 11 -12.62 -2.48 2.86
N ARG A 12 -12.26 -1.31 2.33
CA ARG A 12 -11.07 -1.15 1.46
C ARG A 12 -9.80 -1.53 2.21
N ASN A 13 -9.58 -0.99 3.41
CA ASN A 13 -8.42 -1.30 4.23
C ASN A 13 -8.30 -2.82 4.50
N TRP A 14 -9.43 -3.48 4.79
CA TRP A 14 -9.47 -4.92 4.99
C TRP A 14 -9.13 -5.70 3.72
N LEU A 15 -9.68 -5.31 2.56
CA LEU A 15 -9.37 -5.92 1.26
C LEU A 15 -7.89 -5.77 0.90
N THR A 16 -7.32 -4.57 1.05
CA THR A 16 -5.89 -4.29 0.80
C THR A 16 -5.00 -5.19 1.65
N ARG A 17 -5.28 -5.31 2.95
CA ARG A 17 -4.53 -6.20 3.84
C ARG A 17 -4.65 -7.66 3.42
N ARG A 18 -5.85 -8.10 3.04
CA ARG A 18 -6.09 -9.48 2.61
C ARG A 18 -5.33 -9.82 1.32
N GLU A 19 -5.31 -8.91 0.34
CA GLU A 19 -4.50 -9.06 -0.87
C GLU A 19 -3.01 -9.10 -0.56
N LEU A 20 -2.56 -8.29 0.40
CA LEU A 20 -1.17 -8.28 0.85
C LEU A 20 -0.75 -9.63 1.43
N PHE A 21 -1.51 -10.16 2.37
CA PHE A 21 -1.24 -11.49 2.93
C PHE A 21 -1.33 -12.61 1.90
N ALA A 22 -2.27 -12.53 0.95
CA ALA A 22 -2.39 -13.52 -0.11
C ALA A 22 -1.15 -13.52 -1.04
N SER A 23 -0.63 -12.34 -1.37
CA SER A 23 0.55 -12.22 -2.21
C SER A 23 1.85 -12.65 -1.49
N LEU A 24 1.99 -12.33 -0.20
CA LEU A 24 3.07 -12.87 0.63
C LEU A 24 3.03 -14.40 0.73
N ARG A 25 1.83 -15.00 0.86
CA ARG A 25 1.67 -16.46 0.84
C ARG A 25 2.04 -17.07 -0.52
N ARG A 26 1.76 -16.37 -1.63
CA ARG A 26 2.17 -16.81 -2.97
C ARG A 26 3.69 -16.81 -3.12
N LEU A 27 4.39 -15.78 -2.62
CA LEU A 27 5.86 -15.75 -2.58
C LEU A 27 6.43 -16.94 -1.80
N ARG A 28 5.86 -17.27 -0.62
CA ARG A 28 6.27 -18.45 0.17
C ARG A 28 6.09 -19.79 -0.56
N ARG A 29 5.29 -19.84 -1.63
CA ARG A 29 5.00 -21.07 -2.41
C ARG A 29 5.60 -21.01 -3.82
N CYS A 30 6.50 -20.06 -4.10
CA CYS A 30 7.10 -19.89 -5.41
C CYS A 30 7.81 -21.17 -5.87
N ARG A 31 7.53 -21.59 -7.11
CA ARG A 31 7.96 -22.88 -7.69
C ARG A 31 9.28 -22.81 -8.46
N ASN A 32 9.91 -21.63 -8.56
CA ASN A 32 11.06 -21.35 -9.45
C ASN A 32 12.44 -21.78 -8.91
N GLY A 33 12.51 -22.63 -7.89
CA GLY A 33 13.76 -23.01 -7.24
C GLY A 33 14.22 -21.95 -6.22
N HIS A 34 14.45 -22.39 -4.98
CA HIS A 34 14.59 -21.54 -3.80
C HIS A 34 15.80 -20.58 -3.82
N PHE A 35 16.69 -20.66 -4.81
CA PHE A 35 17.90 -19.82 -4.90
C PHE A 35 17.72 -18.54 -5.75
N SER A 36 16.81 -18.52 -6.73
CA SER A 36 16.55 -17.35 -7.59
C SER A 36 15.22 -16.66 -7.28
N CYS A 37 14.29 -17.37 -6.64
CA CYS A 37 13.02 -16.83 -6.17
C CYS A 37 13.07 -16.71 -4.65
N SER A 38 13.82 -15.74 -4.15
CA SER A 38 14.01 -15.58 -2.72
C SER A 38 12.71 -15.08 -2.06
N THR A 39 12.30 -15.80 -1.03
CA THR A 39 11.44 -15.32 0.06
C THR A 39 12.15 -14.27 0.93
N HIS A 40 13.25 -13.69 0.44
CA HIS A 40 14.00 -12.59 1.05
C HIS A 40 13.50 -11.27 0.47
N THR A 41 13.70 -10.20 1.24
CA THR A 41 13.36 -8.82 0.85
C THR A 41 14.08 -8.32 -0.41
N ASP A 42 15.04 -9.07 -0.92
CA ASP A 42 15.94 -8.65 -2.03
C ASP A 42 15.84 -9.59 -3.24
N GLY A 43 14.72 -10.33 -3.36
CA GLY A 43 14.48 -11.25 -4.46
C GLY A 43 13.70 -10.66 -5.62
N PRO A 44 13.88 -11.13 -6.87
CA PRO A 44 13.16 -10.58 -8.02
C PRO A 44 11.64 -10.73 -7.89
N CYS A 45 11.16 -11.79 -7.23
CA CYS A 45 9.72 -11.93 -6.96
C CYS A 45 9.23 -11.04 -5.81
N PHE A 46 10.09 -10.72 -4.85
CA PHE A 46 9.78 -9.75 -3.81
C PHE A 46 9.80 -8.33 -4.35
N GLU A 47 10.74 -7.96 -5.22
CA GLU A 47 10.80 -6.66 -5.91
C GLU A 47 9.51 -6.40 -6.70
N VAL A 48 9.09 -7.34 -7.56
CA VAL A 48 7.83 -7.22 -8.31
C VAL A 48 6.63 -7.04 -7.38
N LEU A 49 6.64 -7.72 -6.23
CA LEU A 49 5.57 -7.58 -5.25
C LEU A 49 5.64 -6.22 -4.53
N HIS A 50 6.84 -5.77 -4.17
CA HIS A 50 7.09 -4.50 -3.52
C HIS A 50 6.68 -3.34 -4.42
N ASP A 51 7.02 -3.37 -5.70
CA ASP A 51 6.61 -2.38 -6.70
C ASP A 51 5.09 -2.33 -6.85
N ARG A 52 4.45 -3.50 -6.87
CA ARG A 52 2.98 -3.57 -6.90
C ARG A 52 2.36 -2.94 -5.66
N PHE A 53 2.90 -3.20 -4.46
CA PHE A 53 2.39 -2.58 -3.23
C PHE A 53 2.68 -1.08 -3.17
N ARG A 54 3.84 -0.64 -3.67
CA ARG A 54 4.15 0.79 -3.80
C ARG A 54 3.11 1.48 -4.70
N ALA A 55 2.78 0.89 -5.85
CA ALA A 55 1.76 1.44 -6.74
C ALA A 55 0.38 1.53 -6.06
N MET A 56 -0.07 0.45 -5.41
CA MET A 56 -1.34 0.46 -4.66
C MET A 56 -1.35 1.49 -3.51
N ALA A 57 -0.21 1.65 -2.82
CA ALA A 57 -0.05 2.64 -1.77
C ALA A 57 -0.08 4.06 -2.32
N MET A 58 0.51 4.30 -3.50
CA MET A 58 0.46 5.59 -4.18
C MET A 58 -0.96 5.94 -4.65
N ASP A 59 -1.70 5.00 -5.23
CA ASP A 59 -3.10 5.19 -5.59
C ASP A 59 -3.94 5.56 -4.36
N ARG A 60 -3.74 4.83 -3.26
CA ARG A 60 -4.42 5.12 -2.00
C ARG A 60 -4.02 6.48 -1.43
N ALA A 61 -2.76 6.87 -1.59
CA ALA A 61 -2.27 8.15 -1.15
C ALA A 61 -2.96 9.28 -1.94
N ASN A 62 -3.02 9.17 -3.26
CA ASN A 62 -3.71 10.13 -4.12
C ASN A 62 -5.20 10.26 -3.79
N GLU A 63 -5.90 9.14 -3.55
CA GLU A 63 -7.29 9.17 -3.09
C GLU A 63 -7.46 9.96 -1.79
N LEU A 64 -6.58 9.72 -0.82
CA LEU A 64 -6.65 10.37 0.50
C LEU A 64 -6.33 11.86 0.41
N VAL A 65 -5.34 12.25 -0.40
CA VAL A 65 -5.03 13.67 -0.65
C VAL A 65 -6.21 14.34 -1.35
N ALA A 66 -6.84 13.70 -2.34
CA ALA A 66 -8.04 14.22 -2.99
C ALA A 66 -9.24 14.37 -2.02
N CYS A 67 -9.30 13.55 -0.97
CA CYS A 67 -10.26 13.70 0.13
C CYS A 67 -9.84 14.70 1.22
N GLY A 68 -8.76 15.46 1.02
CA GLY A 68 -8.27 16.47 1.97
C GLY A 68 -7.58 15.89 3.21
N ALA A 69 -7.05 14.66 3.13
CA ALA A 69 -6.24 14.12 4.22
C ALA A 69 -4.95 14.94 4.40
N ASP A 70 -4.59 15.25 5.65
CA ASP A 70 -3.29 15.82 5.96
C ASP A 70 -2.16 14.78 5.83
N ARG A 71 -0.91 15.27 5.85
CA ARG A 71 0.29 14.42 5.76
C ARG A 71 0.34 13.32 6.81
N ALA A 72 -0.03 13.62 8.06
CA ALA A 72 0.04 12.66 9.16
C ALA A 72 -0.99 11.53 9.00
N LYS A 73 -2.20 11.85 8.56
CA LYS A 73 -3.26 10.90 8.27
C LYS A 73 -2.91 10.02 7.07
N LEU A 74 -2.34 10.61 6.02
CA LEU A 74 -1.84 9.90 4.85
C LEU A 74 -0.78 8.86 5.26
N TRP A 75 0.26 9.31 5.95
CA TRP A 75 1.36 8.46 6.40
C TRP A 75 0.87 7.28 7.24
N ASN A 76 0.05 7.56 8.25
CA ASN A 76 -0.51 6.54 9.14
C ASN A 76 -1.38 5.53 8.40
N SER A 77 -2.17 5.98 7.42
CA SER A 77 -3.03 5.11 6.61
C SER A 77 -2.18 4.18 5.74
N ILE A 78 -1.17 4.70 5.05
CA ILE A 78 -0.28 3.90 4.20
C ILE A 78 0.51 2.90 5.05
N TYR A 79 1.15 3.35 6.13
CA TYR A 79 1.95 2.49 7.00
C TYR A 79 1.13 1.32 7.59
N ARG A 80 -0.12 1.58 8.02
CA ARG A 80 -1.00 0.54 8.59
C ARG A 80 -1.59 -0.41 7.56
N ASN A 81 -1.71 0.00 6.30
CA ASN A 81 -2.32 -0.82 5.25
C ASN A 81 -1.27 -1.59 4.43
N PHE A 82 -0.05 -1.08 4.36
CA PHE A 82 1.06 -1.65 3.60
C PHE A 82 2.29 -1.89 4.48
N PRO A 83 2.22 -2.77 5.50
CA PRO A 83 3.29 -2.99 6.48
C PRO A 83 4.58 -3.60 5.91
N VAL A 84 4.58 -3.95 4.62
CA VAL A 84 5.74 -4.47 3.88
C VAL A 84 6.61 -3.35 3.31
N LEU A 85 6.09 -2.12 3.25
CA LEU A 85 6.84 -0.95 2.79
C LEU A 85 7.71 -0.44 3.93
N ALA A 86 8.99 -0.19 3.64
CA ALA A 86 9.88 0.46 4.58
C ALA A 86 9.40 1.90 4.89
N PRO A 87 9.64 2.43 6.10
CA PRO A 87 9.25 3.80 6.45
C PRO A 87 9.70 4.86 5.43
N ALA A 88 10.94 4.76 4.94
CA ALA A 88 11.48 5.66 3.91
C ALA A 88 10.68 5.60 2.59
N THR A 89 10.17 4.42 2.22
CA THR A 89 9.28 4.27 1.05
C THR A 89 7.93 4.93 1.30
N VAL A 90 7.39 4.83 2.52
CA VAL A 90 6.15 5.51 2.90
C VAL A 90 6.33 7.03 2.86
N ASP A 91 7.47 7.55 3.37
CA ASP A 91 7.81 8.98 3.30
C ASP A 91 7.87 9.46 1.84
N SER A 92 8.57 8.72 0.98
CA SER A 92 8.64 9.00 -0.47
C SER A 92 7.25 9.01 -1.13
N ILE A 93 6.36 8.08 -0.80
CA ILE A 93 4.98 8.05 -1.32
C ILE A 93 4.20 9.28 -0.83
N VAL A 94 4.33 9.65 0.45
CA VAL A 94 3.67 10.83 1.01
C VAL A 94 4.18 12.09 0.34
N GLU A 95 5.49 12.23 0.16
CA GLU A 95 6.09 13.36 -0.56
C GLU A 95 5.66 13.41 -2.02
N GLU A 96 5.65 12.28 -2.72
CA GLU A 96 5.20 12.17 -4.10
C GLU A 96 3.72 12.55 -4.23
N ALA A 97 2.83 12.05 -3.36
CA ALA A 97 1.40 12.34 -3.43
C ALA A 97 1.05 13.81 -3.15
N PHE A 98 1.86 14.50 -2.34
CA PHE A 98 1.72 15.95 -2.10
C PHE A 98 2.50 16.82 -3.11
N GLY A 99 3.61 16.31 -3.66
CA GLY A 99 4.50 17.01 -4.59
C GLY A 99 4.08 16.90 -6.05
N SER A 100 3.41 15.81 -6.43
CA SER A 100 2.61 15.73 -7.65
C SER A 100 1.33 16.54 -7.43
N GLY A 101 1.47 17.87 -7.47
CA GLY A 101 0.40 18.81 -7.20
C GLY A 101 -0.87 18.36 -7.91
N ILE A 102 -1.88 17.98 -7.12
CA ILE A 102 -3.25 17.88 -7.62
C ILE A 102 -3.54 19.28 -8.18
N PRO A 103 -3.88 19.43 -9.47
CA PRO A 103 -4.37 20.70 -9.95
C PRO A 103 -5.58 21.04 -9.09
N THR A 104 -5.43 22.08 -8.26
CA THR A 104 -6.53 22.62 -7.47
C THR A 104 -7.67 22.90 -8.43
N PRO A 105 -8.86 22.29 -8.26
CA PRO A 105 -10.00 22.68 -9.06
C PRO A 105 -10.25 24.16 -8.79
N GLU A 106 -10.10 24.98 -9.83
CA GLU A 106 -10.41 26.40 -9.76
C GLU A 106 -11.90 26.55 -9.40
N HIS A 107 -12.14 27.36 -8.37
CA HIS A 107 -13.46 27.69 -7.82
C HIS A 107 -14.39 28.34 -8.85
#